data_AF-A0A6L8G916-F1
#
_entry.id   AF-A0A6L8G916-F1
#
_cell.length_a   1.000
_cell.length_b   1.000
_cell.length_c   1.000
_cell.angle_alpha   90.00
_cell.angle_beta   90.00
_cell.angle_gamma   90.00
#
_symmetry.space_group_name_H-M   'P 1'
#
loop_
_entity.id
_entity.type
_entity.pdbx_description
1 polymer ?
#
loop_
_entity_poly.entity_id
_entity_poly.type
_entity_poly.pdbx_seq_one_letter_code
_entity_poly.pdbx_strand_id
1 'polypeptide(L)' 'MVTAWLERTLFARRRVTLAVFAALSIAMASSAFQLRIDAGFTKLAPLQHPYMKTFLDHREEFGGADRIVLAL' A
#
# COMPACT_ATOMS: atom_id res chain seq x y z
N MET A 1 16.55 21.55 27.72
CA MET A 1 17.35 22.38 26.78
C MET A 1 17.04 22.07 25.32
N VAL A 2 17.09 20.79 24.89
CA VAL A 2 16.87 20.39 23.49
C VAL A 2 15.46 20.72 22.96
N THR A 3 14.42 20.56 23.78
CA THR A 3 13.01 20.81 23.39
C THR A 3 12.74 22.26 23.02
N ALA A 4 13.20 23.21 23.83
CA ALA A 4 13.01 24.65 23.60
C ALA A 4 13.74 25.15 22.34
N TRP A 5 14.87 24.53 21.98
CA TRP A 5 15.60 24.85 20.75
C TRP A 5 14.85 24.35 19.50
N LEU A 6 14.32 23.12 19.55
CA LEU A 6 13.51 22.55 18.48
C LEU A 6 12.22 23.35 18.26
N GLU A 7 11.53 23.68 19.35
CA GLU A 7 10.29 24.46 19.35
C GLU A 7 10.53 25.82 18.67
N ARG A 8 11.57 26.55 19.10
CA ARG A 8 11.88 27.85 18.52
C ARG A 8 12.20 27.76 17.03
N THR A 9 12.86 26.70 16.57
CA THR A 9 13.25 26.54 15.16
C THR A 9 12.05 26.15 14.29
N LEU A 10 11.20 25.24 14.77
CA LEU A 10 9.98 24.79 14.10
C LEU A 10 8.91 25.90 14.04
N PHE A 11 8.71 26.65 15.12
CA PHE A 11 7.72 27.73 15.19
C PHE A 11 8.21 29.04 14.56
N ALA A 12 9.51 29.35 14.58
CA ALA A 12 10.03 30.54 13.89
C ALA A 12 9.88 30.45 12.36
N ARG A 13 9.89 29.24 11.80
CA ARG A 13 9.72 28.96 10.36
C ARG A 13 8.41 28.22 10.07
N ARG A 14 7.32 28.53 10.80
CA ARG A 14 6.02 27.83 10.71
C ARG A 14 5.52 27.53 9.30
N ARG A 15 5.72 28.46 8.34
CA ARG A 15 5.29 28.28 6.94
C ARG A 15 6.10 27.19 6.23
N VAL A 16 7.40 27.12 6.48
CA VAL A 16 8.29 26.10 5.91
C VAL A 16 7.95 24.73 6.51
N THR A 17 7.77 24.66 7.83
CA THR A 17 7.37 23.43 8.51
C THR A 17 6.05 22.89 7.95
N LEU A 18 5.01 23.74 7.85
CA LEU A 18 3.72 23.35 7.27
C LEU A 18 3.84 22.94 5.80
N ALA A 19 4.65 23.64 5.00
CA ALA A 19 4.86 23.30 3.59
C ALA A 19 5.53 21.93 3.43
N VAL A 20 6.52 21.59 4.27
CA VAL A 20 7.20 20.28 4.26
C VAL A 20 6.22 19.18 4.62
N PHE A 21 5.42 19.35 5.68
CA PHE A 21 4.41 18.37 6.07
C PHE A 21 3.33 18.21 4.99
N ALA A 22 2.86 19.31 4.40
CA ALA A 22 1.89 19.26 3.31
C ALA A 22 2.44 18.53 2.07
N ALA A 23 3.68 18.81 1.68
CA ALA A 23 4.34 18.12 0.57
C ALA A 23 4.48 16.62 0.84
N LEU A 24 4.87 16.24 2.06
CA LEU A 24 4.96 14.85 2.48
C LEU A 24 3.59 14.16 2.45
N SER A 25 2.53 14.83 2.93
CA SER A 25 1.17 14.31 2.87
C SER A 25 0.71 14.08 1.43
N ILE A 26 1.02 14.98 0.50
CA ILE A 26 0.69 14.83 -0.92
C ILE A 26 1.45 13.63 -1.52
N ALA A 27 2.73 13.47 -1.19
CA ALA A 27 3.53 12.33 -1.66
C ALA A 27 2.99 10.99 -1.12
N MET A 28 2.53 10.95 0.13
CA MET A 28 1.88 9.75 0.67
C MET A 28 0.51 9.53 0.03
N ALA A 29 -0.26 10.58 -0.22
CA ALA A 29 -1.57 10.49 -0.88
C ALA A 29 -1.45 9.94 -2.31
N SER A 30 -0.45 10.39 -3.09
CA SER A 30 -0.21 9.86 -4.43
C SER A 30 0.14 8.36 -4.40
N SER A 31 0.94 7.92 -3.42
CA SER A 31 1.19 6.50 -3.19
C SER A 31 -0.07 5.74 -2.78
N ALA A 32 -0.94 6.35 -1.96
CA ALA A 32 -2.19 5.73 -1.52
C ALA A 32 -3.18 5.50 -2.67
N PHE A 33 -3.24 6.42 -3.66
CA PHE A 33 -4.05 6.20 -4.86
C PHE A 33 -3.51 5.10 -5.78
N GLN A 34 -2.22 4.78 -5.68
CA GLN A 34 -1.59 3.68 -6.42
C GLN A 34 -1.65 2.34 -5.67
N LEU A 35 -2.19 2.30 -4.45
CA LEU A 35 -2.40 1.04 -3.75
C LEU A 35 -3.43 0.21 -4.52
N ARG A 36 -2.93 -0.80 -5.22
CA ARG A 36 -3.75 -1.85 -5.79
C ARG A 36 -4.22 -2.72 -4.62
N ILE A 37 -5.52 -2.94 -4.52
CA ILE A 37 -6.11 -3.82 -3.51
C ILE A 37 -5.68 -5.25 -3.87
N ASP A 38 -4.53 -5.68 -3.35
CA ASP A 38 -4.06 -7.06 -3.49
C ASP A 38 -4.67 -7.92 -2.37
N ALA A 39 -5.99 -8.07 -2.39
CA ALA A 39 -6.72 -9.09 -1.63
C ALA A 39 -6.64 -10.43 -2.38
N GLY A 40 -5.40 -10.89 -2.61
CA GLY A 40 -5.18 -12.09 -3.39
C GLY A 40 -5.59 -13.34 -2.61
N PHE A 41 -6.43 -14.20 -3.18
CA PHE A 41 -6.92 -15.46 -2.62
C PHE A 41 -5.75 -16.32 -2.09
N THR A 42 -4.58 -16.18 -2.69
CA THR A 42 -3.31 -16.83 -2.31
C THR A 42 -2.73 -16.36 -0.98
N LYS A 43 -2.99 -15.11 -0.56
CA LYS A 43 -2.55 -14.60 0.74
C LYS A 43 -3.43 -15.12 1.89
N LEU A 44 -4.65 -15.56 1.58
CA LEU A 44 -5.62 -16.07 2.56
C LEU A 44 -5.72 -17.61 2.54
N ALA A 45 -5.51 -18.24 1.38
CA ALA A 45 -5.63 -19.68 1.23
C ALA A 45 -4.36 -20.41 1.69
N PRO A 46 -4.49 -21.50 2.45
CA PRO A 46 -3.35 -22.32 2.86
C PRO A 46 -2.72 -23.04 1.65
N LEU A 47 -1.62 -22.48 1.14
CA LEU A 47 -0.90 -22.98 -0.04
C LEU A 47 -0.25 -24.35 0.16
N GLN A 48 -0.08 -24.80 1.41
CA GLN A 48 0.56 -26.06 1.73
C GLN A 48 -0.37 -27.27 1.58
N HIS A 49 -1.65 -27.06 1.23
CA HIS A 49 -2.59 -28.17 1.09
C HIS A 49 -2.35 -28.96 -0.22
N PRO A 50 -2.43 -30.31 -0.22
CA PRO A 50 -2.22 -31.13 -1.42
C PRO A 50 -3.06 -30.71 -2.63
N TYR A 51 -4.31 -30.28 -2.41
CA TYR A 51 -5.19 -29.76 -3.47
C TYR A 51 -4.75 -28.40 -4.06
N MET A 52 -3.88 -27.64 -3.39
CA MET A 52 -3.35 -26.38 -3.91
C MET A 52 -2.21 -26.55 -4.91
N LYS A 53 -1.56 -27.71 -4.96
CA LYS A 53 -0.54 -27.99 -5.98
C LYS A 53 -1.12 -27.91 -7.39
N THR A 54 -2.21 -28.63 -7.64
CA THR A 54 -2.87 -28.65 -8.96
C THR A 54 -3.44 -27.27 -9.34
N PHE A 55 -3.92 -26.49 -8.36
CA PHE A 55 -4.38 -25.13 -8.61
C PHE A 55 -3.24 -24.16 -8.93
N LEU A 56 -2.08 -24.32 -8.29
CA LEU A 56 -0.88 -23.52 -8.59
C LEU A 56 -0.32 -23.83 -9.98
N ASP A 57 -0.32 -25.11 -10.38
CA ASP A 57 0.21 -25.55 -11.68
C ASP A 57 -0.58 -24.99 -12.86
N HIS A 58 -1.91 -24.86 -12.74
CA HIS A 58 -2.78 -24.31 -13.79
C HIS A 58 -3.19 -22.84 -13.57
N ARG A 59 -2.59 -22.17 -12.57
CA ARG A 59 -3.00 -20.83 -12.17
C ARG A 59 -2.87 -19.78 -13.27
N GLU A 60 -1.86 -19.91 -14.12
CA GLU A 60 -1.63 -18.97 -15.23
C GLU A 60 -2.65 -19.14 -16.35
N GLU A 61 -3.15 -20.36 -16.59
CA GLU A 61 -4.14 -20.66 -17.64
C GLU A 61 -5.55 -20.21 -17.27
N PHE A 62 -5.97 -20.38 -16.01
CA PHE A 62 -7.31 -19.97 -15.55
C PHE A 62 -7.40 -18.49 -15.17
N GLY A 63 -6.25 -17.82 -15.01
CA GLY A 63 -6.16 -16.53 -14.35
C GLY A 63 -6.42 -16.69 -12.85
N GLY A 64 -5.56 -16.12 -12.00
CA GLY A 64 -5.71 -16.24 -10.55
C GLY A 64 -7.13 -15.92 -10.06
N ALA A 65 -7.55 -16.54 -8.95
CA ALA A 65 -8.89 -16.43 -8.35
C ALA A 65 -9.33 -14.98 -7.96
N ASP A 66 -8.46 -14.00 -8.22
CA ASP A 66 -8.63 -12.58 -7.92
C ASP A 66 -9.14 -11.76 -9.11
N ARG A 67 -9.50 -12.43 -10.21
CA ARG A 67 -9.95 -11.78 -11.44
C ARG A 67 -11.47 -11.77 -11.51
N ILE A 68 -12.05 -10.58 -11.61
CA ILE A 68 -13.47 -10.41 -11.96
C ILE A 68 -13.57 -10.53 -13.48
N VAL A 69 -14.14 -11.65 -13.95
CA VAL A 69 -14.41 -11.87 -15.38
C VAL A 69 -15.75 -11.21 -15.71
N LEU A 70 -15.71 -10.08 -16.40
CA LEU A 70 -16.89 -9.47 -17.02
C LEU A 70 -17.03 -10.06 -18.43
N ALA A 71 -17.98 -10.98 -18.60
CA ALA A 71 -18.45 -11.37 -19.92
C ALA A 71 -19.52 -10.37 -20.37
N LEU A 72 -19.29 -9.69 -21.49
CA LEU A 72 -20.25 -8.78 -22.14
C LEU A 72 -21.13 -9.56 -23.12
#